data_AF-A0A351F338-F1
#
_entry.id   AF-A0A351F338-F1
#
_cell.length_a   1.000
_cell.length_b   1.000
_cell.length_c   1.000
_cell.angle_alpha   90.00
_cell.angle_beta   90.00
_cell.angle_gamma   90.00
#
_symmetry.space_group_name_H-M   'P 1'
#
loop_
_entity.id
_entity.type
_entity.pdbx_description
1 polymer ?
#
loop_
_entity_poly.entity_id
_entity_poly.type
_entity_poly.pdbx_seq_one_letter_code
_entity_poly.pdbx_strand_id
1 'polypeptide(L)'
;MLQSKKEKDFIRLPEYPGGPKAIRAFIKQHLQYPPKALSEGLEGHVLLSYKINDKGMVHGQHVIKSLRDDCDEEAIRVVGLLRFKPVKNRHVRVNAIKKIFIHFRLPKVKLQYQISVSKDEEMKKQGESCENSYGYTIVFNK
;
A
#
# COMPACT_ATOMS: atom_id res chain seq x y z
N MET A 1 -25.28 41.53 -28.19
CA MET A 1 -25.38 41.45 -26.72
C MET A 1 -24.55 40.26 -26.26
N LEU A 2 -23.50 40.50 -25.45
CA LEU A 2 -22.64 39.44 -24.92
C LEU A 2 -23.47 38.55 -23.98
N GLN A 3 -23.69 37.29 -24.35
CA GLN A 3 -24.22 36.30 -23.41
C GLN A 3 -23.10 35.98 -22.41
N SER A 4 -23.17 36.58 -21.22
CA SER A 4 -22.34 36.20 -20.09
C SER A 4 -22.67 34.76 -19.71
N LYS A 5 -21.78 33.83 -20.08
CA LYS A 5 -21.76 32.45 -19.61
C LYS A 5 -21.64 32.49 -18.08
N LYS A 6 -22.77 32.41 -17.36
CA LYS A 6 -22.80 32.32 -15.89
C LYS A 6 -21.78 31.27 -15.45
N GLU A 7 -20.75 31.70 -14.74
CA GLU A 7 -19.76 30.80 -14.16
C GLU A 7 -20.51 29.79 -13.29
N LYS A 8 -20.33 28.50 -13.60
CA LYS A 8 -20.79 27.42 -12.74
C LYS A 8 -20.17 27.64 -11.38
N ASP A 9 -20.97 27.95 -10.38
CA ASP A 9 -20.52 28.03 -8.99
C ASP A 9 -19.85 26.70 -8.61
N PHE A 10 -18.53 26.67 -8.72
CA PHE A 10 -17.75 25.44 -8.57
C PHE A 10 -17.61 25.15 -7.08
N ILE A 11 -18.45 24.25 -6.59
CA ILE A 11 -18.32 23.69 -5.24
C ILE A 11 -16.94 23.06 -5.14
N ARG A 12 -16.08 23.63 -4.30
CA ARG A 12 -14.75 23.09 -4.06
C ARG A 12 -14.85 21.89 -3.12
N LEU A 13 -14.09 20.85 -3.45
CA LEU A 13 -13.97 19.62 -2.67
C LEU A 13 -12.69 19.65 -1.84
N PRO A 14 -12.68 19.05 -0.65
CA PRO A 14 -11.47 18.93 0.17
C PRO A 14 -10.43 18.06 -0.54
N GLU A 15 -9.21 18.57 -0.59
CA GLU A 15 -8.04 17.88 -1.14
C GLU A 15 -7.02 17.59 -0.04
N TYR A 16 -6.37 16.44 -0.15
CA TYR A 16 -5.32 16.07 0.79
C TYR A 16 -4.03 16.84 0.48
N PRO A 17 -3.29 17.34 1.48
CA PRO A 17 -2.01 17.99 1.24
C PRO A 17 -1.04 17.04 0.55
N GLY A 18 -0.54 17.43 -0.64
CA GLY A 18 0.32 16.58 -1.47
C GLY A 18 -0.43 15.55 -2.33
N GLY A 19 -1.77 15.62 -2.36
CA GLY A 19 -2.61 14.83 -3.24
C GLY A 19 -2.61 13.32 -2.94
N PRO A 20 -3.01 12.48 -3.91
CA PRO A 20 -3.20 11.06 -3.69
C PRO A 20 -1.90 10.29 -3.39
N LYS A 21 -0.75 10.78 -3.87
CA LYS A 21 0.56 10.16 -3.58
C LYS A 21 0.93 10.32 -2.09
N ALA A 22 0.70 11.51 -1.54
CA ALA A 22 0.96 11.79 -0.13
C ALA A 22 0.05 10.97 0.80
N ILE A 23 -1.21 10.75 0.43
CA ILE A 23 -2.10 9.83 1.17
C ILE A 23 -1.50 8.43 1.25
N ARG A 24 -1.05 7.88 0.11
CA ARG A 24 -0.46 6.53 0.06
C ARG A 24 0.80 6.43 0.92
N ALA A 25 1.65 7.45 0.88
CA ALA A 25 2.85 7.53 1.71
C ALA A 25 2.51 7.60 3.19
N PHE A 26 1.54 8.45 3.56
CA PHE A 26 1.06 8.59 4.94
C PHE A 26 0.52 7.27 5.48
N ILE A 27 -0.33 6.59 4.70
CA ILE A 27 -0.86 5.27 5.06
C ILE A 27 0.29 4.30 5.26
N LYS A 28 1.21 4.18 4.30
CA LYS A 28 2.35 3.25 4.43
C LYS A 28 3.19 3.51 5.70
N GLN A 29 3.33 4.77 6.11
CA GLN A 29 4.08 5.14 7.30
C GLN A 29 3.35 4.86 8.61
N HIS A 30 2.03 5.02 8.65
CA HIS A 30 1.23 4.91 9.87
C HIS A 30 0.49 3.57 10.01
N LEU A 31 0.44 2.78 8.94
CA LEU A 31 -0.17 1.47 8.89
C LEU A 31 0.68 0.48 9.69
N GLN A 32 0.07 -0.08 10.73
CA GLN A 32 0.66 -1.12 11.55
C GLN A 32 0.03 -2.44 11.16
N TYR A 33 0.85 -3.44 10.82
CA TYR A 33 0.32 -4.75 10.49
C TYR A 33 -0.15 -5.45 11.76
N PRO A 34 -1.43 -5.91 11.86
CA PRO A 34 -1.88 -6.66 13.01
C PRO A 34 -1.05 -7.95 13.19
N PRO A 35 -0.60 -8.29 14.40
CA PRO A 35 0.31 -9.42 14.62
C PRO A 35 -0.31 -10.75 14.18
N LYS A 36 -1.62 -10.95 14.43
CA LYS A 36 -2.36 -12.14 14.00
C LYS A 36 -2.33 -12.30 12.47
N ALA A 37 -2.61 -11.22 11.74
CA ALA A 37 -2.59 -11.23 10.28
C ALA A 37 -1.18 -11.45 9.72
N LEU A 38 -0.14 -10.96 10.42
CA LEU A 38 1.25 -11.16 10.05
C LEU A 38 1.69 -12.62 10.25
N SER A 39 1.35 -13.23 11.39
CA SER A 39 1.68 -14.63 11.69
C SER A 39 1.03 -15.62 10.74
N GLU A 40 -0.20 -15.33 10.30
CA GLU A 40 -0.93 -16.17 9.34
C GLU A 40 -0.59 -15.86 7.86
N GLY A 41 0.27 -14.86 7.60
CA GLY A 41 0.65 -14.50 6.24
C GLY A 41 -0.52 -13.98 5.38
N LEU A 42 -1.52 -13.34 5.99
CA LEU A 42 -2.71 -12.88 5.28
C LEU A 42 -2.46 -11.59 4.52
N GLU A 43 -2.54 -11.63 3.19
CA GLU A 43 -2.42 -10.44 2.33
C GLU A 43 -3.77 -10.03 1.74
N GLY A 44 -3.93 -8.74 1.46
CA GLY A 44 -5.14 -8.28 0.79
C GLY A 44 -5.33 -6.77 0.81
N HIS A 45 -6.58 -6.36 0.69
CA HIS A 45 -6.96 -4.95 0.79
C HIS A 45 -8.31 -4.78 1.46
N VAL A 46 -8.42 -3.70 2.25
CA VAL A 46 -9.67 -3.23 2.82
C VAL A 46 -10.16 -2.05 1.98
N LEU A 47 -11.42 -2.09 1.54
CA LEU A 47 -12.07 -0.96 0.88
C LEU A 47 -12.94 -0.23 1.89
N LEU A 48 -12.61 1.04 2.14
CA LEU A 48 -13.28 1.87 3.12
C LEU A 48 -13.86 3.13 2.47
N SER A 49 -15.09 3.47 2.85
CA SER A 49 -15.74 4.74 2.53
C SER A 49 -15.69 5.66 3.75
N TYR A 50 -15.37 6.93 3.53
CA TYR A 50 -15.35 7.93 4.60
C TYR A 50 -15.86 9.27 4.08
N LYS A 51 -16.31 10.09 5.02
CA LYS A 51 -16.82 11.44 4.79
C LYS A 51 -15.77 12.45 5.22
N ILE A 52 -15.72 13.58 4.53
CA ILE A 52 -14.80 14.69 4.83
C ILE A 52 -15.63 15.95 4.97
N ASN A 53 -15.55 16.58 6.13
CA ASN A 53 -16.20 17.87 6.39
C ASN A 53 -15.47 19.04 5.71
N ASP A 54 -16.13 20.19 5.62
CA ASP A 54 -15.58 21.47 5.13
C ASP A 54 -14.31 21.90 5.89
N LYS A 55 -14.18 21.50 7.15
CA LYS A 55 -12.98 21.71 7.98
C LYS A 55 -11.81 20.78 7.66
N GLY A 56 -11.99 19.81 6.75
CA GLY A 56 -10.97 18.82 6.39
C GLY A 56 -10.81 17.67 7.40
N MET A 57 -11.76 17.51 8.31
CA MET A 57 -11.82 16.38 9.25
C MET A 57 -12.52 15.19 8.61
N VAL A 58 -12.00 13.99 8.86
CA VAL A 58 -12.58 12.72 8.41
C VAL A 58 -13.54 12.17 9.46
N HIS A 59 -14.69 11.69 9.02
CA HIS A 59 -15.72 11.07 9.86
C HIS A 59 -16.55 10.05 9.07
N GLY A 60 -17.43 9.31 9.75
CA GLY A 60 -18.35 8.37 9.09
C GLY A 60 -17.64 7.29 8.29
N GLN A 61 -16.54 6.76 8.84
CA GLN A 61 -15.79 5.63 8.29
C GLN A 61 -16.69 4.40 8.24
N HIS A 62 -16.73 3.74 7.09
CA HIS A 62 -17.52 2.53 6.88
C HIS A 62 -16.77 1.58 5.94
N VAL A 63 -16.58 0.34 6.37
CA VAL A 63 -15.91 -0.69 5.57
C VAL A 63 -16.91 -1.23 4.54
N ILE A 64 -16.58 -1.10 3.25
CA ILE A 64 -17.36 -1.66 2.15
C ILE A 64 -16.92 -3.09 1.86
N LYS A 65 -15.60 -3.34 1.88
CA LYS A 65 -15.02 -4.66 1.67
C LYS A 65 -14.01 -4.93 2.78
N SER A 66 -14.38 -5.87 3.62
CA SER A 66 -13.57 -6.37 4.71
C SER A 66 -12.50 -7.33 4.22
N LEU A 67 -11.33 -7.29 4.86
CA LEU A 67 -10.30 -8.33 4.71
C LEU A 67 -10.36 -9.27 5.92
N ARG A 68 -10.31 -8.69 7.12
CA ARG A 68 -10.42 -9.36 8.42
C ARG A 68 -10.64 -8.30 9.48
N ASP A 69 -11.33 -8.64 10.56
CA ASP A 69 -11.69 -7.72 11.64
C ASP A 69 -10.49 -6.91 12.17
N ASP A 70 -9.37 -7.59 12.49
CA ASP A 70 -8.16 -6.91 13.00
C ASP A 70 -7.57 -5.90 11.98
N CYS A 71 -7.65 -6.21 10.67
CA CYS A 71 -7.16 -5.34 9.60
C CYS A 71 -8.12 -4.18 9.31
N ASP A 72 -9.43 -4.43 9.47
CA ASP A 72 -10.47 -3.44 9.26
C ASP A 72 -10.42 -2.36 10.35
N GLU A 73 -10.23 -2.75 11.61
CA GLU A 73 -10.03 -1.83 12.74
C GLU A 73 -8.83 -0.91 12.53
N GLU A 74 -7.70 -1.49 12.12
CA GLU A 74 -6.49 -0.75 11.80
C GLU A 74 -6.70 0.19 10.61
N ALA A 75 -7.40 -0.26 9.57
CA ALA A 75 -7.75 0.58 8.42
C ALA A 75 -8.62 1.79 8.83
N ILE A 76 -9.61 1.58 9.71
CA ILE A 76 -10.45 2.65 10.26
C ILE A 76 -9.59 3.66 11.04
N ARG A 77 -8.68 3.16 11.90
CA ARG A 77 -7.76 4.00 12.69
C ARG A 77 -6.92 4.91 11.80
N VAL A 78 -6.24 4.33 10.80
CA VAL A 78 -5.34 5.09 9.90
C VAL A 78 -6.11 6.13 9.08
N VAL A 79 -7.31 5.80 8.59
CA VAL A 79 -8.15 6.77 7.85
C VAL A 79 -8.62 7.91 8.76
N GLY A 80 -8.91 7.62 10.03
CA GLY A 80 -9.27 8.64 11.02
C GLY A 80 -8.17 9.66 11.31
N LEU A 81 -6.89 9.30 11.09
CA LEU A 81 -5.74 10.20 11.28
C LEU A 81 -5.54 11.17 10.11
N LEU A 82 -6.19 10.97 8.97
CA LEU A 82 -6.02 11.82 7.80
C LEU A 82 -6.60 13.22 8.05
N ARG A 83 -5.82 14.25 7.69
CA ARG A 83 -6.25 15.65 7.72
C ARG A 83 -6.19 16.27 6.33
N PHE A 84 -7.34 16.73 5.86
CA PHE A 84 -7.49 17.37 4.55
C PHE A 84 -7.39 18.89 4.68
N LYS A 85 -7.10 19.56 3.56
CA LYS A 85 -7.15 21.02 3.52
C LYS A 85 -8.61 21.49 3.66
N PRO A 86 -8.89 22.44 4.58
CA PRO A 86 -10.23 22.97 4.73
C PRO A 86 -10.64 23.75 3.49
N VAL A 87 -11.93 23.70 3.16
CA VAL A 87 -12.49 24.34 1.98
C VAL A 87 -13.65 25.24 2.39
N LYS A 88 -13.55 26.52 1.99
CA LYS A 88 -14.60 27.51 2.17
C LYS A 88 -15.36 27.65 0.86
N ASN A 89 -16.61 27.21 0.84
CA ASN A 89 -17.54 27.54 -0.24
C ASN A 89 -18.40 28.72 0.19
N ARG A 90 -18.79 29.57 -0.77
CA ARG A 90 -19.53 30.83 -0.57
C ARG A 90 -20.97 30.53 -0.08
N HIS A 91 -21.10 30.13 1.19
CA HIS A 91 -22.32 29.78 1.95
C HIS A 91 -22.83 28.33 1.88
N VAL A 92 -22.04 27.38 1.33
CA VAL A 92 -22.43 25.96 1.27
C VAL A 92 -21.49 25.11 2.12
N ARG A 93 -22.03 24.40 3.11
CA ARG A 93 -21.26 23.33 3.79
C ARG A 93 -21.20 22.11 2.88
N VAL A 94 -20.00 21.56 2.72
CA VAL A 94 -19.79 20.39 1.87
C VAL A 94 -19.35 19.22 2.72
N ASN A 95 -19.98 18.08 2.46
CA ASN A 95 -19.52 16.81 2.96
C ASN A 95 -19.16 15.92 1.77
N ALA A 96 -17.87 15.63 1.62
CA ALA A 96 -17.36 14.85 0.50
C ALA A 96 -17.20 13.38 0.90
N ILE A 97 -17.87 12.48 0.18
CA ILE A 97 -17.69 11.04 0.34
C ILE A 97 -16.53 10.59 -0.56
N LYS A 98 -15.57 9.86 0.01
CA LYS A 98 -14.43 9.27 -0.70
C LYS A 98 -14.28 7.81 -0.33
N LYS A 99 -13.69 7.04 -1.26
CA LYS A 99 -13.35 5.63 -1.07
C LYS A 99 -11.85 5.45 -1.19
N ILE A 100 -11.27 4.60 -0.36
CA ILE A 100 -9.85 4.28 -0.39
C ILE A 100 -9.62 2.78 -0.21
N PHE A 101 -8.62 2.27 -0.92
CA PHE A 101 -8.10 0.93 -0.73
C PHE A 101 -6.86 1.00 0.14
N ILE A 102 -6.87 0.26 1.25
CA ILE A 102 -5.71 0.08 2.11
C ILE A 102 -5.16 -1.31 1.86
N HIS A 103 -3.93 -1.38 1.34
CA HIS A 103 -3.29 -2.64 1.00
C HIS A 103 -2.46 -3.15 2.18
N PHE A 104 -2.76 -4.37 2.61
CA PHE A 104 -1.94 -5.14 3.54
C PHE A 104 -1.07 -6.08 2.72
N ARG A 105 0.23 -5.80 2.68
CA ARG A 105 1.22 -6.60 1.95
C ARG A 105 2.31 -7.03 2.92
N LEU A 106 2.69 -8.29 2.89
CA LEU A 106 3.76 -8.78 3.73
C LEU A 106 5.09 -8.15 3.30
N PRO A 107 5.98 -7.85 4.26
CA PRO A 107 7.33 -7.43 3.94
C PRO A 107 8.05 -8.58 3.23
N LYS A 108 8.48 -8.36 1.99
CA LYS A 108 9.30 -9.32 1.27
C LYS A 108 10.69 -9.38 1.92
N VAL A 109 11.01 -10.48 2.58
CA VAL A 109 12.36 -10.73 3.09
C VAL A 109 13.28 -10.93 1.89
N LYS A 110 14.32 -10.09 1.76
CA LYS A 110 15.34 -10.26 0.72
C LYS A 110 16.33 -11.32 1.19
N LEU A 111 16.20 -12.54 0.69
CA LEU A 111 17.21 -13.58 0.87
C LEU A 111 18.42 -13.25 -0.01
N GLN A 112 19.59 -13.07 0.60
CA GLN A 112 20.86 -12.95 -0.11
C GLN A 112 21.57 -14.31 -0.07
N TYR A 113 21.95 -14.83 -1.23
CA TYR A 113 22.68 -16.09 -1.36
C TYR A 113 23.97 -15.86 -2.15
N GLN A 114 25.02 -16.60 -1.79
CA GLN A 114 26.27 -16.68 -2.54
C GLN A 114 26.40 -18.10 -3.10
N ILE A 115 26.65 -18.20 -4.41
CA ILE A 115 26.87 -19.48 -5.10
C ILE A 115 28.36 -19.59 -5.37
N SER A 116 29.01 -20.60 -4.80
CA SER A 116 30.37 -20.99 -5.15
C SER A 116 30.32 -22.29 -5.95
N VAL A 117 30.86 -22.26 -7.17
CA VAL A 117 31.00 -23.44 -8.05
C VAL A 117 32.42 -23.95 -7.91
N SER A 118 32.58 -25.18 -7.42
CA SER A 118 33.85 -25.90 -7.45
C SER A 118 33.82 -26.88 -8.62
N LYS A 119 34.72 -26.66 -9.58
CA LYS A 119 34.95 -27.58 -10.70
C LYS A 119 36.04 -28.55 -10.24
N ASP A 120 35.67 -29.79 -9.95
CA ASP A 120 36.63 -30.84 -9.68
C ASP A 120 37.22 -31.33 -11.02
N GLU A 121 38.44 -30.92 -11.34
CA GLU A 121 39.16 -31.41 -12.51
C GLU A 121 39.78 -32.78 -12.20
N GLU A 122 39.04 -33.86 -12.48
CA GLU A 122 39.65 -35.18 -12.58
C GLU A 122 40.51 -35.27 -13.86
N MET A 123 41.84 -35.33 -13.70
CA MET A 123 42.75 -35.76 -14.76
C MET A 123 42.46 -37.24 -15.11
N LYS A 124 41.69 -37.52 -16.17
CA LYS A 124 41.60 -38.86 -16.77
C LYS A 124 42.40 -38.95 -18.07
N LYS A 125 43.35 -39.90 -18.07
CA LYS A 125 44.09 -40.38 -19.25
C LYS A 125 43.12 -40.88 -20.33
N GLN A 126 43.58 -40.76 -21.57
CA GLN A 126 42.88 -41.01 -22.83
C GLN A 126 42.02 -42.29 -22.83
N GLY A 127 40.74 -42.10 -23.16
CA GLY A 127 39.84 -43.14 -23.67
C GLY A 127 38.63 -43.43 -22.80
N GLU A 128 37.68 -42.48 -22.69
CA GLU A 128 36.23 -42.71 -22.55
C GLU A 128 35.52 -41.37 -22.28
N SER A 129 34.30 -41.21 -22.82
CA SER A 129 33.51 -39.97 -22.82
C SER A 129 33.34 -39.36 -21.42
N CYS A 130 33.73 -38.10 -21.25
CA CYS A 130 33.75 -37.40 -19.98
C CYS A 130 32.42 -36.65 -19.73
N GLU A 131 31.61 -37.12 -18.78
CA GLU A 131 30.50 -36.33 -18.26
C GLU A 131 31.04 -35.32 -17.24
N ASN A 132 31.03 -34.03 -17.60
CA ASN A 132 31.44 -32.97 -16.68
C ASN A 132 30.44 -32.87 -15.53
N SER A 133 30.87 -33.24 -14.32
CA SER A 133 30.10 -33.10 -13.08
C SER A 133 30.46 -31.78 -12.39
N TYR A 134 29.45 -30.98 -12.01
CA TYR A 134 29.64 -29.72 -11.29
C TYR A 134 28.95 -29.80 -9.92
N GLY A 135 29.72 -29.58 -8.86
CA GLY A 135 29.20 -29.39 -7.50
C GLY A 135 28.85 -27.93 -7.23
N TYR A 136 27.67 -27.67 -6.68
CA TYR A 136 27.27 -26.35 -6.19
C TYR A 136 26.95 -26.41 -4.69
N THR A 137 27.42 -25.41 -3.95
CA THR A 137 27.02 -25.20 -2.55
C THR A 137 26.21 -23.90 -2.45
N ILE A 138 25.02 -23.97 -1.86
CA ILE A 138 24.15 -22.81 -1.61
C ILE A 138 24.23 -22.48 -0.12
N VAL A 139 24.80 -21.32 0.21
CA VAL A 139 24.85 -20.82 1.59
C VAL A 139 23.78 -19.75 1.78
N PHE A 140 22.90 -19.95 2.76
CA PHE A 140 21.87 -18.99 3.14
C PHE A 140 22.38 -18.10 4.28
N ASN A 141 22.52 -16.80 4.02
CA ASN A 141 22.84 -15.85 5.07
C ASN A 141 21.53 -15.38 5.72
N LYS A 142 21.37 -15.67 7.01
CA LYS A 142 20.23 -15.26 7.83
C LYS A 142 20.40 -13.84 8.35
#